data_AF-A0A0Q5C680-F1
#
_entry.id   AF-A0A0Q5C680-F1
#
_cell.length_a   1.000
_cell.length_b   1.000
_cell.length_c   1.000
_cell.angle_alpha   90.00
_cell.angle_beta   90.00
_cell.angle_gamma   90.00
#
_symmetry.space_group_name_H-M   'P 1'
#
loop_
_entity.id
_entity.type
_entity.pdbx_description
1 polymer ?
#
loop_
_entity_poly.entity_id
_entity_poly.type
_entity_poly.pdbx_seq_one_letter_code
_entity_poly.pdbx_strand_id
1 'polypeptide(L)'
;MVLALLADRLQSGFKSHKTQAVVAEGRSFPGGPRFVLAKPTTFMNVSGPPVAALLRYYDLDVSRLIVVHDELDIPFDTLKIKQAGGHGGHNGLRDIIAACGSNDFTRVRVGIGRPPGRQPAADFVLHDFSSTERKTLPNLLDDAADAVEMIAADGLTAAQLKFHTA
;
A
#
# COMPACT_ATOMS: atom_id res chain seq x y z
N MET A 1 -4.57 2.39 6.49
CA MET A 1 -4.21 3.55 7.34
C MET A 1 -3.33 4.53 6.57
N VAL A 2 -2.22 4.10 5.95
CA VAL A 2 -1.33 4.95 5.13
C VAL A 2 -2.07 5.81 4.11
N LEU A 3 -3.01 5.24 3.36
CA LEU A 3 -3.82 6.00 2.38
C LEU A 3 -4.68 7.12 3.00
N ALA A 4 -5.07 7.01 4.27
CA ALA A 4 -5.80 8.07 4.95
C ALA A 4 -4.88 9.25 5.29
N LEU A 5 -3.68 8.96 5.78
CA LEU A 5 -2.65 9.97 6.02
C LEU A 5 -2.22 10.68 4.72
N LEU A 6 -1.99 9.92 3.64
CA LEU A 6 -1.70 10.51 2.34
C LEU A 6 -2.85 11.41 1.87
N ALA A 7 -4.10 10.99 2.01
CA ALA A 7 -5.24 11.81 1.62
C ALA A 7 -5.31 13.14 2.40
N ASP A 8 -4.99 13.10 3.69
CA ASP A 8 -4.87 14.29 4.54
C ASP A 8 -3.76 15.23 4.07
N ARG A 9 -2.56 14.70 3.79
CA ARG A 9 -1.42 15.47 3.21
C ARG A 9 -1.79 16.12 1.87
N LEU A 10 -2.56 15.42 1.03
CA LEU A 10 -3.07 15.91 -0.25
C LEU A 10 -4.26 16.88 -0.10
N GLN A 11 -4.72 17.14 1.13
CA GLN A 11 -5.93 17.93 1.42
C GLN A 11 -7.16 17.44 0.63
N SER A 12 -7.30 16.12 0.50
CA SER A 12 -8.27 15.47 -0.37
C SER A 12 -9.11 14.44 0.40
N GLY A 13 -10.40 14.39 0.08
CA GLY A 13 -11.35 13.46 0.70
C GLY A 13 -11.65 12.26 -0.20
N PHE A 14 -11.73 11.07 0.40
CA PHE A 14 -12.18 9.87 -0.32
C PHE A 14 -13.65 9.97 -0.71
N LYS A 15 -13.94 9.76 -1.99
CA LYS A 15 -15.30 9.74 -2.56
C LYS A 15 -15.58 8.40 -3.21
N SER A 16 -16.84 7.99 -3.22
CA SER A 16 -17.27 6.77 -3.93
C SER A 16 -16.94 6.86 -5.42
N HIS A 17 -16.46 5.75 -5.98
CA HIS A 17 -16.10 5.63 -7.39
C HIS A 17 -16.79 4.41 -8.02
N LYS A 18 -17.11 4.51 -9.31
CA LYS A 18 -17.85 3.47 -10.07
C LYS A 18 -17.11 2.12 -10.19
N THR A 19 -15.85 2.05 -9.77
CA THR A 19 -15.00 0.87 -9.84
C THR A 19 -14.97 0.08 -8.52
N GLN A 20 -16.01 0.17 -7.70
CA GLN A 20 -16.07 -0.48 -6.37
C GLN A 20 -14.87 -0.11 -5.47
N ALA A 21 -14.54 1.18 -5.48
CA ALA A 21 -13.49 1.74 -4.66
C ALA A 21 -13.93 3.12 -4.17
N VAL A 22 -13.28 3.60 -3.11
CA VAL A 22 -13.27 5.02 -2.80
C VAL A 22 -11.94 5.63 -3.22
N VAL A 23 -12.00 6.81 -3.84
CA VAL A 23 -10.84 7.47 -4.46
C VAL A 23 -10.67 8.88 -3.90
N ALA A 24 -9.43 9.27 -3.66
CA ALA A 24 -9.02 10.64 -3.39
C ALA A 24 -7.91 11.02 -4.39
N GLU A 25 -7.94 12.24 -4.90
CA GLU A 25 -6.97 12.72 -5.88
C GLU A 25 -6.31 14.01 -5.39
N GLY A 26 -5.03 14.18 -5.68
CA GLY A 26 -4.29 15.38 -5.28
C GLY A 26 -2.85 15.39 -5.77
N ARG A 27 -2.09 16.38 -5.33
CA ARG A 27 -0.64 16.50 -5.54
C ARG A 27 0.05 16.64 -4.20
N SER A 28 1.22 16.01 -4.04
CA SER A 28 2.00 16.11 -2.80
C SER A 28 2.48 17.54 -2.53
N PHE A 29 2.80 18.29 -3.58
CA PHE A 29 3.17 19.71 -3.52
C PHE A 29 2.92 20.40 -4.88
N PRO A 30 2.92 21.74 -4.96
CA PRO A 30 2.80 22.45 -6.23
C PRO A 30 3.87 22.04 -7.24
N GLY A 31 3.46 21.50 -8.39
CA GLY A 31 4.37 20.95 -9.41
C GLY A 31 4.84 19.52 -9.17
N GLY A 32 4.54 18.93 -8.00
CA GLY A 32 4.90 17.56 -7.65
C GLY A 32 4.01 16.49 -8.31
N PRO A 33 4.31 15.19 -8.07
CA PRO A 33 3.53 14.08 -8.59
C PRO A 33 2.04 14.18 -8.28
N ARG A 34 1.20 13.79 -9.24
CA ARG A 34 -0.24 13.64 -9.03
C ARG A 34 -0.53 12.21 -8.56
N PHE A 35 -1.32 12.09 -7.51
CA PHE A 35 -1.76 10.81 -6.97
C PHE A 35 -3.25 10.59 -7.21
N VAL A 36 -3.57 9.33 -7.50
CA VAL A 36 -4.91 8.76 -7.38
C VAL A 36 -4.83 7.73 -6.27
N LEU A 37 -5.27 8.09 -5.07
CA LEU A 37 -5.32 7.20 -3.92
C LEU A 37 -6.61 6.39 -4.00
N ALA A 38 -6.52 5.07 -3.90
CA ALA A 38 -7.67 4.20 -4.03
C ALA A 38 -7.73 3.15 -2.92
N LYS A 39 -8.91 2.98 -2.33
CA LYS A 39 -9.22 1.87 -1.41
C LYS A 39 -10.36 1.05 -2.03
N PRO A 40 -10.10 -0.20 -2.47
CA PRO A 40 -11.18 -1.12 -2.82
C PRO A 40 -12.18 -1.23 -1.68
N THR A 41 -13.48 -1.24 -1.99
CA THR A 41 -14.56 -1.46 -1.00
C THR A 41 -15.02 -2.91 -0.97
N THR A 42 -14.29 -3.80 -1.64
CA THR A 42 -14.48 -5.25 -1.66
C THR A 42 -13.75 -5.91 -0.50
N PHE A 43 -13.97 -7.21 -0.29
CA PHE A 43 -13.13 -7.98 0.62
C PHE A 43 -11.69 -8.07 0.11
N MET A 44 -10.73 -8.24 1.03
CA MET A 44 -9.30 -8.25 0.73
C MET A 44 -8.93 -9.25 -0.38
N ASN A 45 -9.54 -10.44 -0.39
CA ASN A 45 -9.32 -11.46 -1.40
C ASN A 45 -9.96 -11.16 -2.77
N VAL A 46 -10.63 -10.02 -2.92
CA VAL A 46 -11.29 -9.53 -4.15
C VAL A 46 -10.82 -8.09 -4.47
N SER A 47 -9.54 -7.81 -4.22
CA SER A 47 -8.96 -6.46 -4.42
C SER A 47 -8.57 -6.17 -5.88
N GLY A 48 -8.42 -7.19 -6.71
CA GLY A 48 -7.94 -7.11 -8.08
C GLY A 48 -8.90 -6.45 -9.05
N PRO A 49 -10.18 -6.88 -9.16
CA PRO A 49 -11.12 -6.28 -10.11
C PRO A 49 -11.28 -4.75 -9.93
N PRO A 50 -11.40 -4.20 -8.70
CA PRO A 50 -11.40 -2.75 -8.48
C PRO A 50 -10.12 -2.06 -8.95
N VAL A 51 -8.95 -2.64 -8.65
CA VAL A 51 -7.63 -2.08 -9.04
C VAL A 51 -7.47 -2.06 -10.55
N ALA A 52 -7.75 -3.17 -11.23
CA ALA A 52 -7.67 -3.26 -12.69
C ALA A 52 -8.66 -2.31 -13.38
N ALA A 53 -9.86 -2.11 -12.81
CA ALA A 53 -10.83 -1.16 -13.33
C ALA A 53 -10.39 0.30 -13.15
N LEU A 54 -9.71 0.63 -12.04
CA LEU A 54 -9.12 1.95 -11.82
C LEU A 54 -8.00 2.24 -12.81
N LEU A 55 -7.07 1.30 -13.01
CA LEU A 55 -5.99 1.44 -14.00
C LEU A 55 -6.55 1.74 -15.40
N ARG A 56 -7.56 0.98 -15.83
CA ARG A 56 -8.24 1.23 -17.12
C ARG A 56 -8.97 2.58 -17.16
N TYR A 57 -9.61 2.98 -16.06
CA TYR A 57 -10.37 4.24 -16.01
C TYR A 57 -9.47 5.48 -16.11
N TYR A 58 -8.31 5.44 -15.45
CA TYR A 58 -7.33 6.54 -15.48
C TYR A 58 -6.30 6.43 -16.60
N ASP A 59 -6.41 5.41 -17.47
CA ASP A 59 -5.46 5.13 -18.54
C ASP A 59 -4.01 5.00 -18.04
N LEU A 60 -3.83 4.21 -16.97
CA LEU A 60 -2.54 3.98 -16.31
C LEU A 60 -2.05 2.55 -16.56
N ASP A 61 -0.76 2.45 -16.89
CA ASP A 61 -0.07 1.17 -16.92
C ASP A 61 0.17 0.61 -15.51
N VAL A 62 0.25 -0.72 -15.38
CA VAL A 62 0.49 -1.40 -14.10
C VAL A 62 1.81 -0.97 -13.44
N SER A 63 2.83 -0.58 -14.20
CA SER A 63 4.10 -0.05 -13.68
C SER A 63 3.95 1.27 -12.90
N ARG A 64 2.82 1.97 -13.07
CA ARG A 64 2.48 3.18 -12.28
C ARG A 64 1.78 2.86 -10.96
N LEU A 65 1.42 1.60 -10.73
CA LEU A 65 0.75 1.17 -9.50
C LEU A 65 1.76 1.04 -8.35
N ILE A 66 1.41 1.61 -7.21
CA ILE A 66 2.08 1.39 -5.94
C ILE A 66 1.07 0.74 -4.99
N VAL A 67 1.37 -0.46 -4.50
CA VAL A 67 0.53 -1.17 -3.52
C VAL A 67 1.17 -1.09 -2.14
N VAL A 68 0.46 -0.50 -1.18
CA VAL A 68 0.83 -0.53 0.24
C VAL A 68 0.08 -1.68 0.90
N HIS A 69 0.80 -2.60 1.54
CA HIS A 69 0.20 -3.77 2.20
C HIS A 69 0.99 -4.19 3.43
N ASP A 70 0.34 -4.93 4.33
CA ASP A 70 0.95 -5.55 5.49
C ASP A 70 1.82 -6.76 5.10
N GLU A 71 2.90 -6.98 5.84
CA GLU A 71 3.86 -8.04 5.57
C GLU A 71 4.26 -8.78 6.86
N LEU A 72 3.92 -10.07 6.91
CA LEU A 72 4.18 -10.95 8.06
C LEU A 72 5.66 -11.27 8.22
N ASP A 73 6.39 -11.35 7.11
CA ASP A 73 7.80 -11.74 7.11
C ASP A 73 8.76 -10.58 7.41
N ILE A 74 8.22 -9.38 7.59
CA ILE A 74 8.97 -8.19 8.00
C ILE A 74 8.58 -7.87 9.44
N PRO A 75 9.55 -7.65 10.36
CA PRO A 75 9.27 -7.23 11.73
C PRO A 75 8.36 -6.00 11.80
N PHE A 76 7.56 -5.89 12.85
CA PHE A 76 6.80 -4.66 13.11
C PHE A 76 7.74 -3.45 13.15
N ASP A 77 7.24 -2.30 12.69
CA ASP A 77 8.03 -1.05 12.58
C ASP A 77 9.21 -1.15 11.61
N THR A 78 9.08 -1.99 10.57
CA THR A 78 10.07 -2.07 9.50
C THR A 78 9.37 -1.97 8.15
N LEU A 79 9.95 -1.20 7.24
CA LEU A 79 9.45 -1.01 5.89
C LEU A 79 10.41 -1.63 4.87
N LYS A 80 9.86 -2.29 3.86
CA LYS A 80 10.63 -2.67 2.66
C LYS A 80 9.87 -2.29 1.40
N ILE A 81 10.63 -1.94 0.38
CA ILE A 81 10.11 -1.51 -0.93
C ILE A 81 10.61 -2.49 -1.97
N LYS A 82 9.71 -2.98 -2.82
CA LYS A 82 10.02 -3.99 -3.82
C LYS A 82 9.30 -3.72 -5.13
N GLN A 83 10.02 -3.80 -6.25
CA GLN A 83 9.42 -3.92 -7.58
C GLN A 83 9.09 -5.39 -7.85
N ALA A 84 7.89 -5.65 -8.35
CA ALA A 84 7.44 -6.97 -8.76
C ALA A 84 7.55 -8.09 -7.68
N GLY A 85 7.47 -9.35 -8.11
CA GLY A 85 7.57 -10.54 -7.27
C GLY A 85 6.26 -11.32 -7.09
N GLY A 86 6.29 -12.38 -6.29
CA GLY A 86 5.11 -13.18 -5.95
C GLY A 86 4.24 -12.55 -4.86
N HIS A 87 3.04 -13.07 -4.62
CA HIS A 87 2.12 -12.54 -3.60
C HIS A 87 2.47 -12.95 -2.16
N GLY A 88 3.42 -13.86 -1.93
CA GLY A 88 3.87 -14.21 -0.57
C GLY A 88 2.77 -14.75 0.35
N GLY A 89 1.76 -15.43 -0.22
CA GLY A 89 0.57 -15.87 0.53
C GLY A 89 -0.50 -14.77 0.76
N HIS A 90 -0.22 -13.51 0.45
CA HIS A 90 -1.19 -12.42 0.61
C HIS A 90 -2.30 -12.48 -0.45
N ASN A 91 -3.54 -12.71 -0.01
CA ASN A 91 -4.68 -12.95 -0.91
C ASN A 91 -5.02 -11.73 -1.79
N GLY A 92 -4.91 -10.50 -1.27
CA GLY A 92 -5.13 -9.28 -2.07
C GLY A 92 -4.12 -9.10 -3.21
N LEU A 93 -2.82 -9.25 -2.94
CA LEU A 93 -1.79 -9.24 -3.99
C LEU A 93 -2.01 -10.33 -5.03
N ARG A 94 -2.40 -11.55 -4.62
CA ARG A 94 -2.70 -12.63 -5.56
C ARG A 94 -3.80 -12.22 -6.54
N ASP A 95 -4.87 -11.62 -6.00
CA ASP A 95 -6.02 -11.19 -6.80
C ASP A 95 -5.69 -9.98 -7.70
N ILE A 96 -4.88 -9.02 -7.22
CA ILE A 96 -4.38 -7.89 -8.03
C ILE A 96 -3.55 -8.40 -9.21
N ILE A 97 -2.61 -9.32 -8.97
CA ILE A 97 -1.76 -9.88 -10.03
C ILE A 97 -2.62 -10.61 -11.07
N ALA A 98 -3.59 -11.42 -10.62
CA ALA A 98 -4.49 -12.14 -11.51
C ALA A 98 -5.35 -11.20 -12.38
N ALA A 99 -5.94 -10.17 -11.77
CA ALA A 99 -6.82 -9.23 -12.48
C ALA A 99 -6.07 -8.26 -13.41
N CYS A 100 -4.84 -7.88 -13.07
CA CYS A 100 -4.01 -7.00 -13.90
C CYS A 100 -3.23 -7.77 -14.98
N GLY A 101 -3.12 -9.10 -14.87
CA GLY A 101 -2.33 -9.93 -15.80
C GLY A 101 -0.82 -9.71 -15.70
N SER A 102 -0.37 -8.94 -14.70
CA SER A 102 1.03 -8.58 -14.49
C SER A 102 1.27 -8.35 -13.00
N ASN A 103 2.51 -8.61 -12.57
CA ASN A 103 2.99 -8.27 -11.24
C ASN A 103 3.98 -7.10 -11.26
N ASP A 104 4.17 -6.43 -12.40
CA ASP A 104 5.15 -5.35 -12.57
C ASP A 104 4.66 -4.03 -11.96
N PHE A 105 4.49 -4.02 -10.65
CA PHE A 105 4.13 -2.85 -9.86
C PHE A 105 5.01 -2.76 -8.61
N THR A 106 5.15 -1.54 -8.08
CA THR A 106 5.91 -1.29 -6.85
C THR A 106 5.08 -1.64 -5.62
N ARG A 107 5.74 -2.15 -4.58
CA ARG A 107 5.13 -2.53 -3.30
C ARG A 107 5.83 -1.83 -2.16
N VAL A 108 5.06 -1.20 -1.30
CA VAL A 108 5.50 -0.72 0.01
C VAL A 108 4.98 -1.72 1.04
N ARG A 109 5.89 -2.55 1.53
CA ARG A 109 5.63 -3.67 2.45
C ARG A 109 5.82 -3.15 3.88
N VAL A 110 4.71 -3.02 4.59
CA VAL A 110 4.66 -2.54 5.97
C VAL A 110 4.72 -3.73 6.91
N GLY A 111 5.82 -3.86 7.65
CA GLY A 111 6.03 -4.98 8.56
C GLY A 111 5.02 -4.99 9.69
N ILE A 112 4.39 -6.14 9.90
CA ILE A 112 3.50 -6.42 11.03
C ILE A 112 4.03 -7.57 11.90
N GLY A 113 5.13 -8.20 11.50
CA GLY A 113 5.70 -9.36 12.15
C GLY A 113 4.85 -10.62 12.01
N ARG A 114 5.36 -11.73 12.54
CA ARG A 114 4.64 -13.01 12.57
C ARG A 114 3.86 -13.15 13.88
N PRO A 115 2.72 -13.86 13.86
CA PRO A 115 1.99 -14.19 15.07
C PRO A 115 2.88 -14.91 16.10
N PRO A 116 2.75 -14.60 17.39
CA PRO A 116 3.44 -15.35 18.42
C PRO A 116 2.91 -16.79 18.51
N GLY A 117 3.82 -17.75 18.70
CA GLY A 117 3.47 -19.14 18.94
C GLY A 117 2.85 -19.83 17.72
N ARG A 118 1.68 -20.46 17.89
CA ARG A 118 0.99 -21.29 16.86
C ARG A 118 -0.29 -20.63 16.32
N GLN A 119 -0.50 -19.34 16.56
CA GLN A 119 -1.69 -18.64 16.07
C GLN A 119 -1.71 -18.63 14.53
N PRO A 120 -2.86 -18.91 13.89
CA PRO A 120 -3.00 -18.78 12.44
C PRO A 120 -2.77 -17.34 11.98
N ALA A 121 -2.01 -17.18 10.90
CA ALA A 121 -1.73 -15.87 10.31
C ALA A 121 -3.02 -15.11 9.90
N ALA A 122 -4.03 -15.82 9.42
CA ALA A 122 -5.31 -15.23 9.02
C ALA A 122 -6.06 -14.58 10.20
N ASP A 123 -5.93 -15.11 11.41
CA ASP A 123 -6.54 -14.53 12.60
C ASP A 123 -5.72 -13.33 13.10
N PHE A 124 -4.39 -13.44 13.02
CA PHE A 124 -3.47 -12.39 13.47
C PHE A 124 -3.66 -11.06 12.73
N VAL A 125 -3.79 -11.11 11.40
CA VAL A 125 -3.95 -9.90 10.56
C VAL A 125 -5.30 -9.18 10.77
N LEU A 126 -6.24 -9.81 11.46
CA LEU A 126 -7.55 -9.23 11.77
C LEU A 126 -7.61 -8.60 13.17
N HIS A 127 -6.56 -8.75 13.99
CA HIS A 127 -6.50 -8.16 15.31
C HIS A 127 -6.10 -6.68 15.26
N ASP A 128 -6.59 -5.93 16.24
CA ASP A 128 -6.11 -4.57 16.48
C ASP A 128 -4.66 -4.57 16.95
N PHE A 129 -3.93 -3.49 16.60
CA PHE A 129 -2.61 -3.21 17.16
C PHE A 129 -2.65 -3.12 18.70
N SER A 130 -1.65 -3.68 19.36
CA SER A 130 -1.45 -3.59 20.81
C SER A 130 -1.21 -2.15 21.28
N SER A 131 -1.32 -1.90 22.59
CA SER A 131 -1.03 -0.58 23.17
C SER A 131 0.42 -0.13 22.94
N THR A 132 1.37 -1.06 22.84
CA THR A 132 2.76 -0.77 22.52
C THR A 132 2.92 -0.40 21.06
N GLU A 133 2.38 -1.21 20.14
CA GLU A 133 2.44 -0.95 18.69
C GLU A 133 1.78 0.38 18.34
N ARG A 134 0.63 0.70 18.96
CA ARG A 134 -0.08 1.97 18.74
C ARG A 134 0.77 3.21 19.06
N LYS A 135 1.80 3.11 19.91
CA LYS A 135 2.71 4.24 20.18
C LYS A 135 3.67 4.50 19.02
N THR A 136 4.07 3.45 18.31
CA THR A 136 5.01 3.51 17.19
C THR A 136 4.30 3.64 15.85
N LEU A 137 3.05 3.18 15.77
CA LEU A 137 2.24 3.15 14.56
C LEU A 137 2.19 4.49 13.80
N PRO A 138 2.08 5.68 14.44
CA PRO A 138 2.11 6.95 13.72
C PRO A 138 3.39 7.12 12.87
N ASN A 139 4.56 6.84 13.45
CA ASN A 139 5.85 6.96 12.76
C ASN A 139 5.94 5.97 11.58
N LEU A 140 5.52 4.71 11.79
CA LEU A 140 5.48 3.70 10.74
C LEU A 140 4.57 4.13 9.57
N LEU A 141 3.43 4.76 9.87
CA LEU A 141 2.52 5.26 8.85
C LEU A 141 3.10 6.46 8.10
N ASP A 142 3.79 7.37 8.79
CA ASP A 142 4.52 8.48 8.18
C ASP A 142 5.64 7.97 7.26
N ASP A 143 6.47 7.03 7.70
CA ASP A 143 7.52 6.43 6.88
C ASP A 143 6.96 5.75 5.64
N ALA A 144 5.83 5.06 5.77
CA ALA A 144 5.15 4.45 4.63
C ALA A 144 4.57 5.47 3.66
N ALA A 145 4.03 6.58 4.15
CA ALA A 145 3.54 7.67 3.32
C ALA A 145 4.70 8.37 2.58
N ASP A 146 5.78 8.70 3.30
CA ASP A 146 6.99 9.28 2.74
C ASP A 146 7.61 8.37 1.67
N ALA A 147 7.61 7.05 1.88
CA ALA A 147 8.08 6.09 0.90
C ALA A 147 7.25 6.14 -0.39
N VAL A 148 5.92 6.20 -0.30
CA VAL A 148 5.04 6.33 -1.48
C VAL A 148 5.32 7.64 -2.23
N GLU A 149 5.44 8.75 -1.50
CA GLU A 149 5.72 10.07 -2.10
C GLU A 149 7.09 10.11 -2.78
N MET A 150 8.12 9.56 -2.13
CA MET A 150 9.48 9.50 -2.67
C MET A 150 9.59 8.57 -3.88
N ILE A 151 8.89 7.43 -3.92
CA ILE A 151 8.84 6.57 -5.11
C ILE A 151 8.34 7.36 -6.32
N ALA A 152 7.32 8.20 -6.14
CA ALA A 152 6.74 8.96 -7.23
C ALA A 152 7.58 10.20 -7.64
N ALA A 153 8.27 10.83 -6.69
CA ALA A 153 9.06 12.04 -6.93
C ALA A 153 10.49 11.73 -7.40
N ASP A 154 11.17 10.83 -6.70
CA ASP A 154 12.62 10.58 -6.84
C ASP A 154 12.94 9.17 -7.38
N GLY A 155 11.93 8.31 -7.48
CA GLY A 155 12.05 6.97 -8.04
C GLY A 155 12.37 5.88 -7.02
N LEU A 156 12.23 4.63 -7.47
CA LEU A 156 12.34 3.43 -6.63
C LEU A 156 13.69 3.33 -5.91
N THR A 157 14.80 3.55 -6.62
CA THR A 157 16.15 3.38 -6.05
C THR A 157 16.41 4.36 -4.91
N ALA A 158 16.01 5.63 -5.06
CA ALA A 158 16.15 6.64 -4.03
C ALA A 158 15.35 6.26 -2.77
N ALA A 159 14.10 5.85 -2.95
CA ALA A 159 13.26 5.37 -1.85
C ALA A 159 13.87 4.14 -1.15
N GLN A 160 14.36 3.15 -1.91
CA GLN A 160 15.01 1.97 -1.32
C GLN A 160 16.25 2.35 -0.51
N LEU A 161 17.10 3.25 -1.03
CA LEU A 161 18.28 3.71 -0.31
C LEU A 161 17.93 4.40 1.01
N LYS A 162 16.88 5.23 1.05
CA LYS A 162 16.46 5.93 2.27
C LYS A 162 15.84 4.98 3.30
N PHE A 163 14.93 4.10 2.88
CA PHE A 163 14.10 3.32 3.80
C PHE A 163 14.64 1.93 4.12
N HIS A 164 15.71 1.46 3.46
CA HIS A 164 16.31 0.15 3.74
C HIS A 164 17.58 0.22 4.58
N THR A 165 18.16 1.40 4.76
CA THR A 165 19.29 1.63 5.64
C THR A 165 18.82 1.59 7.09
N ALA A 166 19.42 0.68 7.86
CA ALA A 166 19.19 0.48 9.29
C ALA A 166 19.80 1.61 10.13
#